data_AF-A0A3M1VMY6-F1
#
_entry.id   AF-A0A3M1VMY6-F1
#
_cell.length_a   1.000
_cell.length_b   1.000
_cell.length_c   1.000
_cell.angle_alpha   90.00
_cell.angle_beta   90.00
_cell.angle_gamma   90.00
#
_symmetry.space_group_name_H-M   'P 1'
#
loop_
_entity.id
_entity.type
_entity.pdbx_description
1 polymer ?
#
loop_
_entity_poly.entity_id
_entity_poly.type
_entity_poly.pdbx_seq_one_letter_code
_entity_poly.pdbx_strand_id
1 'polypeptide(L)'
;MQILSKEDRNFEDYVTVLKQAKMVGRYWKEGEVQLVYAANRYVLVVRPGPQPESNPEKIAIKPSRSFSESEQIARQILSREAERGSDVHFEAGYRDR
;
A
#
# COMPACT_ATOMS: atom_id res chain seq x y z
N MET A 1 7.23 -0.79 -10.80
CA MET A 1 6.55 -0.09 -9.68
C MET A 1 7.08 1.32 -9.70
N GLN A 2 6.20 2.32 -9.77
CA GLN A 2 6.60 3.74 -9.72
C GLN A 2 6.63 4.17 -8.26
N ILE A 3 7.55 5.04 -7.86
CA ILE A 3 7.61 5.59 -6.49
C ILE A 3 7.45 7.10 -6.62
N LEU A 4 6.51 7.66 -5.87
CA LEU A 4 6.28 9.10 -5.77
C LEU A 4 6.62 9.61 -4.38
N SER A 5 7.03 10.88 -4.34
CA SER A 5 7.34 11.70 -3.19
C SER A 5 6.59 13.03 -3.28
N LYS A 6 6.62 13.84 -2.22
CA LYS A 6 5.89 15.13 -2.16
C LYS A 6 6.28 16.14 -3.23
N GLU A 7 7.44 15.98 -3.86
CA GLU A 7 7.94 16.86 -4.93
C GLU A 7 7.37 16.49 -6.31
N ASP A 8 6.77 15.31 -6.44
CA ASP A 8 6.18 14.84 -7.69
C ASP A 8 4.84 15.52 -7.96
N ARG A 9 4.66 16.02 -9.19
CA ARG A 9 3.47 16.80 -9.59
C ARG A 9 2.15 16.06 -9.42
N ASN A 10 2.16 14.74 -9.52
CA ASN A 10 0.99 13.87 -9.40
C ASN A 10 0.81 13.26 -7.99
N PHE A 11 1.64 13.64 -7.02
CA PHE A 11 1.57 13.07 -5.67
C PHE A 11 0.20 13.26 -5.01
N GLU A 12 -0.35 14.48 -5.08
CA GLU A 12 -1.66 14.83 -4.49
C GLU A 12 -2.83 14.04 -5.11
N ASP A 13 -2.74 13.70 -6.39
CA ASP A 13 -3.73 12.87 -7.06
C ASP A 13 -3.77 11.47 -6.41
N TYR A 14 -2.60 10.89 -6.13
CA TYR A 14 -2.50 9.59 -5.48
C TYR A 14 -2.79 9.63 -3.98
N VAL A 15 -2.59 10.76 -3.31
CA VAL A 15 -3.11 10.97 -1.95
C VAL A 15 -4.65 10.94 -1.96
N THR A 16 -5.28 11.54 -2.97
CA THR A 16 -6.74 11.48 -3.12
C THR A 16 -7.24 10.05 -3.36
N VAL A 17 -6.53 9.29 -4.20
CA VAL A 17 -6.82 7.85 -4.39
C VAL A 17 -6.62 7.08 -3.09
N LEU A 18 -5.57 7.37 -2.32
CA LEU A 18 -5.27 6.71 -1.05
C LEU A 18 -6.39 6.88 -0.02
N LYS A 19 -6.98 8.07 0.10
CA LYS A 19 -8.12 8.34 1.00
C LYS A 19 -9.34 7.48 0.73
N GLN A 20 -9.48 6.97 -0.50
CA GLN A 20 -10.57 6.09 -0.91
C GLN A 20 -10.14 4.62 -0.99
N ALA A 21 -8.85 4.34 -0.79
CA ALA A 21 -8.30 3.00 -0.90
C ALA A 21 -8.62 2.19 0.36
N LYS A 22 -8.71 0.87 0.21
CA LYS A 22 -8.92 -0.05 1.32
C LYS A 22 -7.58 -0.60 1.81
N MET A 23 -7.29 -0.44 3.10
CA MET A 23 -6.11 -1.04 3.71
C MET A 23 -6.24 -2.56 3.69
N VAL A 24 -5.21 -3.23 3.17
CA VAL A 24 -5.13 -4.70 3.12
C VAL A 24 -4.26 -5.23 4.24
N GLY A 25 -3.20 -4.49 4.59
CA GLY A 25 -2.32 -4.83 5.68
C GLY A 25 -1.09 -3.94 5.71
N ARG A 26 -0.10 -4.36 6.50
CA ARG A 26 1.16 -3.64 6.71
C ARG A 26 2.29 -4.62 6.96
N TYR A 27 3.51 -4.19 6.70
CA TYR A 27 4.71 -4.95 7.03
C TYR A 27 5.85 -4.02 7.46
N TRP A 28 6.83 -4.58 8.15
CA TRP A 28 8.03 -3.85 8.57
C TRP A 28 9.24 -4.28 7.76
N LYS A 29 9.98 -3.28 7.27
CA LYS A 29 11.21 -3.47 6.52
C LYS A 29 12.22 -2.41 6.94
N GLU A 30 13.42 -2.85 7.32
CA GLU A 30 14.53 -1.96 7.70
C GLU A 30 14.14 -0.97 8.83
N GLY A 31 13.29 -1.40 9.77
CA GLY A 31 12.82 -0.58 10.88
C GLY A 31 11.68 0.39 10.53
N GLU A 32 11.26 0.45 9.27
CA GLU A 32 10.15 1.28 8.83
C GLU A 32 8.91 0.43 8.53
N VAL A 33 7.74 0.96 8.88
CA VAL A 33 6.45 0.36 8.49
C VAL A 33 6.09 0.75 7.05
N GLN A 34 5.56 -0.21 6.30
CA GLN A 34 4.98 -0.03 4.97
C GLN A 34 3.51 -0.45 5.03
N LEU A 35 2.62 0.43 4.58
CA LEU A 35 1.18 0.19 4.56
C LEU A 35 0.74 -0.18 3.14
N VAL A 36 -0.04 -1.24 2.97
CA VAL A 36 -0.47 -1.74 1.66
C VAL A 36 -1.97 -1.54 1.51
N TYR A 37 -2.35 -0.78 0.47
CA TYR A 37 -3.73 -0.45 0.14
C TYR A 37 -4.10 -0.93 -1.26
N ALA A 38 -5.36 -1.31 -1.43
CA ALA A 38 -5.98 -1.60 -2.72
C ALA A 38 -6.95 -0.48 -3.09
N ALA A 39 -6.83 0.05 -4.30
CA ALA A 39 -7.74 1.03 -4.89
C ALA A 39 -8.22 0.52 -6.26
N ASN A 40 -9.21 1.20 -6.86
CA ASN A 40 -9.62 0.83 -8.22
C ASN A 40 -8.45 1.09 -9.19
N ARG A 41 -7.97 0.03 -9.85
CA ARG A 41 -6.86 0.04 -10.83
C ARG A 41 -5.46 0.34 -10.26
N TYR A 42 -5.30 0.37 -8.93
CA TYR A 42 -3.99 0.61 -8.30
C TYR A 42 -3.82 -0.17 -7.00
N VAL A 43 -2.59 -0.61 -6.76
CA VAL A 43 -2.08 -0.97 -5.43
C VAL A 43 -1.11 0.10 -4.98
N LEU A 44 -1.28 0.56 -3.75
CA LEU A 44 -0.47 1.61 -3.15
C LEU A 44 0.29 1.01 -1.96
N VAL A 45 1.62 1.09 -1.99
CA VAL A 45 2.48 0.78 -0.83
C VAL A 45 3.00 2.10 -0.30
N VAL A 46 2.59 2.44 0.91
CA VAL A 46 2.76 3.77 1.49
C VAL A 46 3.78 3.69 2.61
N ARG A 47 4.82 4.53 2.52
CA ARG A 47 5.63 4.88 3.67
C ARG A 47 4.87 5.96 4.44
N PRO A 48 4.39 5.68 5.66
CA PRO A 48 3.56 6.62 6.40
C PRO A 48 4.37 7.85 6.82
N GLY A 49 3.74 9.01 6.70
CA GLY A 49 4.16 10.23 7.42
C GLY A 49 3.34 10.40 8.71
N PRO A 50 3.30 11.63 9.27
CA PRO A 50 2.55 11.91 10.51
C PRO A 50 1.06 11.57 10.42
N GLN A 51 0.48 11.65 9.22
CA GLN A 51 -0.90 11.26 8.92
C GLN A 51 -0.90 10.42 7.64
N PRO A 52 -0.84 9.08 7.73
CA PRO A 52 -0.54 8.22 6.58
C PRO A 52 -1.48 8.38 5.38
N GLU A 53 -2.77 8.59 5.62
CA GLU A 53 -3.79 8.69 4.57
C GLU A 53 -3.94 10.10 3.98
N SER A 54 -3.45 11.13 4.68
CA SER A 54 -3.58 12.53 4.25
C SER A 54 -2.26 13.21 3.92
N ASN A 55 -1.15 12.68 4.42
CA ASN A 55 0.20 13.23 4.28
C ASN A 55 1.26 12.11 4.38
N PRO A 56 1.24 11.13 3.45
CA PRO A 56 2.28 10.12 3.38
C PRO A 56 3.64 10.72 3.02
N GLU A 57 4.73 10.03 3.33
CA GLU A 57 6.06 10.45 2.88
C GLU A 57 6.32 10.02 1.44
N LYS A 58 5.97 8.77 1.13
CA LYS A 58 6.16 8.15 -0.18
C LYS A 58 5.00 7.24 -0.51
N ILE A 59 4.67 7.15 -1.80
CA ILE A 59 3.67 6.23 -2.32
C ILE A 59 4.30 5.46 -3.47
N ALA A 60 4.49 4.15 -3.30
CA ALA A 60 4.83 3.26 -4.39
C ALA A 60 3.55 2.71 -5.03
N ILE A 61 3.46 2.84 -6.35
CA ILE A 61 2.24 2.59 -7.14
C ILE A 61 2.50 1.42 -8.07
N LYS A 62 1.58 0.46 -8.03
CA LYS A 62 1.50 -0.63 -8.99
C LYS A 62 0.13 -0.61 -9.67
N PRO A 63 0.06 -0.45 -11.00
CA PRO A 63 -1.21 -0.47 -11.72
C PRO A 63 -1.83 -1.87 -11.72
N SER A 64 -3.15 -1.91 -11.83
CA SER A 64 -3.97 -3.11 -11.98
C SER A 64 -5.18 -2.79 -12.89
N ARG A 65 -5.98 -3.81 -13.23
CA ARG A 65 -7.15 -3.69 -14.11
C ARG A 65 -8.44 -3.45 -13.35
N SER A 66 -8.52 -3.88 -12.08
CA SER A 66 -9.72 -3.77 -11.25
C SER A 66 -9.39 -3.72 -9.76
N PHE A 67 -10.40 -3.40 -8.95
CA PHE A 67 -10.27 -3.46 -7.49
C PHE A 67 -9.92 -4.87 -6.99
N SER A 68 -10.62 -5.92 -7.45
CA SER A 68 -10.36 -7.30 -7.02
C SER A 68 -8.94 -7.78 -7.38
N GLU A 69 -8.42 -7.40 -8.55
CA GLU A 69 -7.03 -7.69 -8.90
C GLU A 69 -6.06 -6.92 -7.99
N SER A 70 -6.39 -5.67 -7.64
CA SER A 70 -5.59 -4.88 -6.69
C SER A 70 -5.51 -5.54 -5.32
N GLU A 71 -6.63 -6.05 -4.79
CA GLU A 71 -6.64 -6.79 -3.53
C GLU A 71 -5.78 -8.06 -3.59
N GLN A 72 -5.87 -8.82 -4.68
CA GLN A 72 -5.05 -10.01 -4.88
C GLN A 72 -3.56 -9.68 -4.92
N ILE A 73 -3.18 -8.64 -5.68
CA ILE A 73 -1.80 -8.18 -5.77
C ILE A 73 -1.30 -7.67 -4.41
N ALA A 74 -2.13 -6.92 -3.66
CA ALA A 74 -1.79 -6.43 -2.33
C ALA A 74 -1.53 -7.58 -1.34
N ARG A 75 -2.40 -8.61 -1.34
CA ARG A 75 -2.18 -9.83 -0.54
C ARG A 75 -0.88 -10.53 -0.94
N GLN A 76 -0.62 -10.70 -2.24
CA GLN A 76 0.61 -11.31 -2.73
C GLN A 76 1.87 -10.53 -2.31
N ILE A 77 1.82 -9.20 -2.26
CA ILE A 77 2.93 -8.38 -1.75
C ILE A 77 3.18 -8.72 -0.28
N LEU A 78 2.12 -8.71 0.55
CA LEU A 78 2.23 -9.02 1.98
C LEU A 78 2.75 -10.44 2.22
N SER A 79 2.21 -11.45 1.52
CA SER A 79 2.68 -12.84 1.63
C SER A 79 4.16 -12.98 1.25
N ARG A 80 4.61 -12.32 0.18
CA ARG A 80 6.02 -12.36 -0.24
C ARG A 80 6.96 -11.71 0.77
N GLU A 81 6.54 -10.62 1.41
CA GLU A 81 7.36 -10.00 2.46
C GLU A 81 7.39 -10.87 3.72
N ALA A 82 6.30 -11.57 4.05
CA ALA A 82 6.29 -12.58 5.11
C ALA A 82 7.27 -13.74 4.81
N GLU A 83 7.26 -14.26 3.58
CA GLU A 83 8.21 -15.29 3.11
C GLU A 83 9.67 -14.82 3.17
N ARG A 84 9.91 -13.50 3.04
CA ARG A 84 11.24 -12.86 3.17
C ARG A 84 11.64 -12.59 4.63
N GLY A 85 10.79 -12.94 5.60
CA GLY A 85 11.06 -12.76 7.03
C GLY A 85 10.67 -11.40 7.59
N SER A 86 9.92 -10.58 6.84
CA SER A 86 9.33 -9.36 7.41
C SER A 86 8.21 -9.71 8.38
N ASP A 87 8.04 -8.88 9.40
CA ASP A 87 6.83 -8.88 10.22
C ASP A 87 5.66 -8.34 9.36
N VAL A 88 4.57 -9.10 9.25
CA VAL A 88 3.44 -8.80 8.36
C VAL A 88 2.13 -8.94 9.11
N HIS A 89 1.32 -7.88 9.10
CA HIS A 89 0.02 -7.83 9.74
C HIS A 89 -1.07 -7.53 8.69
N PHE A 90 -1.98 -8.47 8.47
CA PHE A 90 -3.16 -8.27 7.63
C PHE A 90 -4.25 -7.50 8.38
N GLU A 91 -4.97 -6.63 7.67
CA GLU A 91 -6.13 -5.90 8.19
C GLU A 91 -7.31 -6.85 8.43
N ALA A 92 -8.21 -6.49 9.35
CA ALA A 92 -9.37 -7.32 9.67
C ALA A 92 -10.23 -7.57 8.41
N GLY A 93 -10.47 -8.85 8.09
CA GLY A 93 -11.16 -9.27 6.85
C GLY A 93 -10.24 -9.76 5.73
N TYR A 94 -8.92 -9.63 5.88
CA TYR A 94 -7.91 -10.17 4.96
C TYR A 94 -7.09 -11.33 5.51
N ARG A 95 -7.34 -11.73 6.77
CA ARG A 95 -6.75 -12.96 7.33
C ARG A 95 -7.15 -14.16 6.46
N ASP A 96 -6.17 -14.97 6.08
CA ASP A 96 -6.42 -16.27 5.46
C ASP A 96 -7.35 -17.07 6.37
N ARG A 97 -8.44 -17.59 5.80
CA ARG A 97 -9.26 -18.64 6.42
C ARG A 97 -8.54 -19.96 6.30
#